data_AF-A0A350TKS6-F1
#
_entry.id   AF-A0A350TKS6-F1
#
_cell.length_a   1.000
_cell.length_b   1.000
_cell.length_c   1.000
_cell.angle_alpha   90.00
_cell.angle_beta   90.00
_cell.angle_gamma   90.00
#
_symmetry.space_group_name_H-M   'P 1'
#
loop_
_entity.id
_entity.type
_entity.pdbx_description
1 polymer ?
#
loop_
_entity_poly.entity_id
_entity_poly.type
_entity_poly.pdbx_seq_one_letter_code
_entity_poly.pdbx_strand_id
1 'polypeptide(L)' 'MQYETLTDLLNNEAAAYEYFYALSPDMQTRLQQKRNIRDLRQLKQAAADMAAHDRPAAF' A
#
# COMPACT_ATOMS: atom_id res chain seq x y z
N MET A 1 12.30 6.68 10.49
CA MET A 1 12.98 5.54 9.87
C MET A 1 12.37 5.37 8.49
N GLN A 2 13.14 5.34 7.41
CA GLN A 2 12.64 5.02 6.06
C GLN A 2 13.09 3.62 5.72
N TYR A 3 12.14 2.75 5.39
CA TYR A 3 12.42 1.36 5.04
C TYR A 3 12.82 1.27 3.57
N GLU A 4 13.70 0.33 3.22
CA GLU A 4 14.24 0.26 1.85
C GLU A 4 13.23 -0.32 0.85
N THR A 5 12.33 -1.18 1.34
CA THR A 5 11.32 -1.86 0.53
C THR A 5 10.00 -1.98 1.28
N LEU A 6 8.90 -2.21 0.54
CA LEU A 6 7.61 -2.50 1.15
C LEU A 6 7.71 -3.71 2.09
N THR A 7 8.42 -4.76 1.69
CA THR A 7 8.63 -5.97 2.51
C THR A 7 9.32 -5.62 3.84
N ASP A 8 10.31 -4.74 3.82
CA ASP A 8 11.02 -4.29 5.01
C ASP A 8 10.11 -3.46 5.94
N LEU A 9 9.26 -2.60 5.37
CA LEU A 9 8.21 -1.90 6.11
C LEU A 9 7.24 -2.90 6.78
N LEU A 10 6.75 -3.89 6.03
CA LEU A 10 5.79 -4.88 6.54
C LEU A 10 6.42 -5.77 7.63
N ASN A 11 7.71 -6.05 7.56
CA ASN A 11 8.41 -6.86 8.56
C ASN A 11 8.72 -6.09 9.84
N ASN A 12 8.99 -4.78 9.76
CA ASN A 12 9.40 -3.98 10.91
C ASN A 12 8.26 -3.19 11.54
N GLU A 13 7.15 -2.96 10.83
CA GLU A 13 6.04 -2.16 11.31
C GLU A 13 4.72 -2.95 11.29
N ALA A 14 4.28 -3.38 12.47
CA ALA A 14 3.05 -4.14 12.65
C ALA A 14 1.81 -3.40 12.11
N ALA A 15 1.75 -2.07 12.26
CA ALA A 15 0.65 -1.27 11.74
C ALA A 15 0.57 -1.28 10.20
N ALA A 16 1.72 -1.32 9.52
CA ALA A 16 1.76 -1.48 8.07
C ALA A 16 1.39 -2.89 7.65
N TYR A 17 1.85 -3.91 8.38
CA TYR A 17 1.46 -5.30 8.18
C TYR A 17 -0.06 -5.47 8.27
N GLU A 18 -0.65 -5.07 9.40
CA GLU A 18 -2.10 -5.18 9.63
C GLU A 18 -2.89 -4.41 8.58
N TYR A 19 -2.47 -3.18 8.24
CA TYR A 19 -3.13 -2.39 7.22
C TYR A 19 -3.04 -3.04 5.84
N PHE A 20 -1.87 -3.54 5.44
CA PHE A 20 -1.66 -4.18 4.15
C PHE A 20 -2.53 -5.43 4.00
N TYR A 21 -2.57 -6.29 5.02
CA TYR A 21 -3.36 -7.52 4.99
C TYR A 21 -4.87 -7.29 5.17
N ALA A 22 -5.29 -6.13 5.67
CA ALA A 22 -6.70 -5.73 5.70
C ALA A 22 -7.24 -5.29 4.32
N LEU A 23 -6.36 -5.02 3.34
CA LEU A 23 -6.76 -4.65 1.97
C LEU A 23 -7.17 -5.87 1.15
N SER A 24 -7.95 -5.66 0.10
CA SER A 24 -8.30 -6.70 -0.86
C SER A 24 -7.04 -7.29 -1.53
N PRO A 25 -7.02 -8.59 -1.88
CA PRO A 25 -5.85 -9.24 -2.48
C PRO A 25 -5.40 -8.61 -3.81
N ASP A 26 -6.32 -8.02 -4.58
CA ASP A 26 -5.99 -7.25 -5.78
C ASP A 26 -5.17 -5.99 -5.45
N MET A 27 -5.60 -5.23 -4.43
CA MET A 27 -4.87 -4.06 -3.94
C MET A 27 -3.51 -4.44 -3.35
N GLN A 28 -3.45 -5.53 -2.59
CA GLN A 28 -2.18 -6.06 -2.07
C GLN A 28 -1.18 -6.33 -3.20
N THR A 29 -1.63 -6.99 -4.27
CA THR A 29 -0.80 -7.33 -5.43
C THR A 29 -0.31 -6.06 -6.14
N ARG A 30 -1.20 -5.08 -6.36
CA ARG A 30 -0.82 -3.80 -6.98
C ARG A 30 0.12 -2.98 -6.10
N LEU A 31 -0.07 -3.00 -4.78
CA LEU A 31 0.80 -2.29 -3.82
C LEU A 31 2.18 -2.94 -3.74
N GLN A 32 2.27 -4.27 -3.82
CA GLN A 32 3.56 -4.98 -3.94
C GLN A 32 4.32 -4.61 -5.21
N GLN A 33 3.64 -4.30 -6.31
CA GLN A 33 4.29 -3.83 -7.53
C GLN A 33 4.86 -2.40 -7.38
N LYS A 34 4.32 -1.57 -6.47
CA LYS A 34 4.85 -0.23 -6.18
C LYS A 34 6.10 -0.34 -5.30
N ARG A 35 7.28 -0.25 -5.93
CA ARG A 35 8.59 -0.23 -5.24
C ARG A 35 8.91 1.03 -4.44
N ASN A 36 8.01 2.02 -4.41
CA ASN A 36 8.24 3.32 -3.76
C ASN A 36 7.43 3.46 -2.44
N ILE A 37 7.08 2.35 -1.80
CA ILE A 37 6.42 2.36 -0.50
C ILE A 37 7.47 2.04 0.56
N ARG A 38 7.80 3.05 1.38
CA ARG A 38 8.87 2.99 2.39
C ARG A 38 8.38 3.36 3.79
N ASP A 39 7.10 3.73 3.92
CA ASP A 39 6.43 4.03 5.18
C ASP A 39 4.91 3.86 5.09
N LEU A 40 4.23 3.79 6.25
CA LEU A 40 2.78 3.61 6.34
C LEU A 40 1.98 4.68 5.61
N ARG A 41 2.45 5.93 5.61
CA ARG A 41 1.72 7.02 4.95
C ARG A 41 1.72 6.80 3.45
N GLN A 42 2.87 6.43 2.88
CA GLN A 42 2.95 6.04 1.46
C GLN A 42 2.09 4.82 1.14
N LEU A 43 2.04 3.82 2.02
CA LEU A 43 1.18 2.65 1.84
C LEU A 43 -0.31 3.03 1.79
N LYS A 44 -0.77 3.83 2.75
CA LYS A 44 -2.16 4.33 2.81
C LYS A 44 -2.50 5.19 1.61
N GLN A 45 -1.58 6.07 1.22
CA GLN A 45 -1.79 6.95 0.07
C GLN A 45 -1.82 6.17 -1.25
N ALA A 46 -0.94 5.18 -1.42
CA ALA A 46 -0.96 4.32 -2.60
C ALA A 46 -2.24 3.48 -2.67
N ALA A 47 -2.76 2.99 -1.54
CA ALA A 47 -4.03 2.27 -1.48
C ALA A 47 -5.21 3.18 -1.84
N ALA A 48 -5.23 4.41 -1.29
CA ALA A 48 -6.26 5.40 -1.58
C ALA A 48 -6.23 5.86 -3.05
N ASP A 49 -5.05 6.05 -3.62
CA ASP A 49 -4.81 6.37 -5.03
C ASP A 49 -5.34 5.26 -5.95
N MET A 50 -5.10 4.00 -5.60
CA MET A 50 -5.66 2.85 -6.34
C MET A 50 -7.18 2.77 -6.23
N ALA A 51 -7.74 2.99 -5.05
CA ALA A 51 -9.19 3.02 -4.85
C ALA A 51 -9.87 4.19 -5.59
N ALA A 52 -9.18 5.32 -5.72
CA ALA A 52 -9.65 6.46 -6.49
C ALA A 52 -9.58 6.19 -8.00
N HIS A 53 -8.55 5.48 -8.48
CA HIS A 53 -8.39 5.14 -9.90
C HIS A 53 -9.34 4.04 -10.37
N ASP A 54 -9.77 3.14 -9.47
CA ASP A 54 -10.78 2.11 -9.77
C ASP A 54 -12.21 2.68 -9.85
N ARG A 55 -12.41 3.92 -9.38
CA ARG A 55 -13.66 4.63 -9.59
C ARG A 55 -13.73 4.99 -11.07
N PRO A 56 -14.65 4.42 -11.87
CA PRO A 56 -14.81 4.86 -13.25
C PRO A 56 -15.06 6.36 -13.18
N ALA A 57 -14.27 7.13 -13.93
CA ALA A 57 -14.54 8.54 -14.15
C ALA A 57 -15.98 8.61 -14.69
N ALA A 58 -16.92 8.90 -13.81
CA ALA A 58 -18.28 9.14 -14.21
C ALA A 58 -18.26 10.53 -14.84
N PHE A 59 -18.50 10.53 -16.15
CA PHE A 59 -18.81 11.64 -17.05
C PHE A 59 -17.61 12.35 -17.69
#